data_AF-A0AA39RRT3-F1
#
_entry.id   AF-A0AA39RRT3-F1
#
_cell.length_a   1.000
_cell.length_b   1.000
_cell.length_c   1.000
_cell.angle_alpha   90.00
_cell.angle_beta   90.00
_cell.angle_gamma   90.00
#
_symmetry.space_group_name_H-M   'P 1'
#
loop_
_entity.id
_entity.type
_entity.pdbx_description
1 polymer ?
#
loop_
_entity_poly.entity_id
_entity_poly.type
_entity_poly.pdbx_seq_one_letter_code
_entity_poly.pdbx_strand_id
1 'polypeptide(L)'
;MSTSKLFLCLFFQFTFLVFVFNPANAQGLKVGFYAKSCPKAEAVVKDVIHQVMSVAPSLGGPLLRMHFHDCFVRGCDGSLLLDSPTKQAEKDAIPNQTLRGYQIIDRVKTAVEKACPGVVSCADIVALVARDVVVELRGLSWDVETGRRDGRISNATETVGNLFRPTANISTLVNGWARKGLSVKDLVVLSGGHTIGTSHCSSFNERLYNFTGKGNADPRLDSEYMEKLKLKCKPGDQKTLVEMDPGSFKTFDESYYTLVSKRRGLFQSDAALLENKETRDYILSQAGKSFGSFFKDFGVSMVNMGRIEVLTGKSGEIRKVCSRVN
;
A
#
# COMPACT_ATOMS: atom_id res chain seq x y z
N MET A 1 20.76 21.24 72.09
CA MET A 1 19.80 21.83 71.13
C MET A 1 20.52 22.91 70.33
N SER A 2 20.28 22.94 69.01
CA SER A 2 20.73 23.97 68.05
C SER A 2 22.12 23.83 67.42
N THR A 3 22.31 22.83 66.56
CA THR A 3 23.25 22.86 65.39
C THR A 3 22.98 21.69 64.42
N SER A 4 21.72 21.44 64.06
CA SER A 4 21.40 20.49 62.96
C SER A 4 20.10 20.87 62.27
N LYS A 5 19.98 22.14 61.88
CA LYS A 5 18.85 22.66 61.08
C LYS A 5 19.28 23.64 59.98
N LEU A 6 20.58 23.73 59.68
CA LEU A 6 21.09 24.69 58.68
C LEU A 6 21.63 24.06 57.38
N PHE A 7 21.64 22.73 57.28
CA PHE A 7 22.06 22.03 56.04
C PHE A 7 20.90 21.52 55.19
N LEU A 8 19.65 21.66 55.64
CA LEU A 8 18.48 21.20 54.88
C LEU A 8 17.83 22.29 53.99
N CYS A 9 18.25 23.55 54.13
CA CYS A 9 17.68 24.67 53.36
C CYS A 9 18.49 25.05 52.11
N LEU A 10 19.68 24.48 51.88
CA LEU A 10 20.54 24.82 50.73
C LEU A 10 20.45 23.83 49.56
N PHE A 11 19.63 22.78 49.67
CA PHE A 11 19.35 21.86 48.55
C PHE A 11 18.00 22.11 47.86
N PHE A 12 17.28 23.18 48.24
CA PHE A 12 15.96 23.51 47.69
C PHE A 12 15.95 24.71 46.74
N GLN A 13 17.13 25.15 46.26
CA GLN A 13 17.26 26.28 45.34
C GLN A 13 18.09 26.00 44.07
N PHE A 14 18.44 24.75 43.81
CA PHE A 14 18.97 24.38 42.49
C PHE A 14 17.82 23.95 41.57
N THR A 15 17.17 24.97 41.00
CA THR A 15 16.72 24.96 39.60
C THR A 15 16.09 23.66 39.09
N PHE A 16 14.88 23.35 39.55
CA PHE A 16 13.93 22.63 38.69
C PHE A 16 13.19 23.66 37.82
N LEU A 17 13.96 24.31 36.93
CA LEU A 17 13.38 24.93 35.74
C LEU A 17 12.99 23.77 34.83
N VAL A 18 11.90 23.09 35.18
CA VAL A 18 11.19 22.23 34.24
C VAL A 18 10.73 23.19 33.18
N PHE A 19 11.49 23.24 32.09
CA PHE A 19 10.91 23.55 30.82
C PHE A 19 9.64 22.72 30.73
N VAL A 20 8.50 23.39 30.84
CA VAL A 20 7.27 22.94 30.22
C VAL A 20 7.58 22.95 28.72
N PHE A 21 8.35 21.95 28.29
CA PHE A 21 8.26 21.44 26.94
C PHE A 21 6.84 20.91 26.87
N ASN A 22 5.91 21.79 26.47
CA ASN A 22 4.74 21.33 25.77
C ASN A 22 5.30 20.58 24.54
N PRO A 23 5.20 19.25 24.43
CA PRO A 23 5.44 18.60 23.16
C PRO A 23 4.21 18.87 22.27
N ALA A 24 3.91 20.15 22.03
CA ALA A 24 2.94 20.57 21.06
C ALA A 24 3.58 20.41 19.68
N ASN A 25 3.77 19.15 19.26
CA ASN A 25 3.84 18.64 17.87
C ASN A 25 4.36 17.18 17.76
N ALA A 26 4.11 16.32 18.75
CA ALA A 26 4.33 14.87 18.64
C ALA A 26 3.03 14.09 18.42
N GLN A 27 2.06 14.64 17.67
CA GLN A 27 0.90 13.85 17.28
C GLN A 27 1.35 12.91 16.15
N GLY A 28 1.62 11.66 16.52
CA GLY A 28 1.73 10.55 15.59
C GLY A 28 0.41 10.30 14.87
N LEU A 29 0.35 9.23 14.07
CA LEU A 29 -0.87 8.87 13.37
C LEU A 29 -2.00 8.55 14.36
N LYS A 30 -3.22 8.93 14.01
CA LYS A 30 -4.43 8.53 14.75
C LYS A 30 -5.65 8.52 13.83
N VAL A 31 -6.63 7.70 14.18
CA VAL A 31 -7.97 7.80 13.59
C VAL A 31 -8.57 9.16 13.93
N GLY A 32 -9.17 9.83 12.95
CA GLY A 32 -9.76 11.15 13.12
C GLY A 32 -8.74 12.27 13.37
N PHE A 33 -7.52 12.18 12.82
CA PHE A 33 -6.51 13.25 12.95
C PHE A 33 -7.06 14.62 12.53
N TYR A 34 -7.87 14.65 11.47
CA TYR A 34 -8.47 15.86 10.92
C TYR A 34 -9.80 16.28 11.55
N ALA A 35 -10.29 15.59 12.60
CA ALA A 35 -11.63 15.82 13.14
C ALA A 35 -11.92 17.27 13.57
N LYS A 36 -10.89 18.05 13.91
CA LYS A 36 -11.01 19.48 14.25
C LYS A 36 -10.63 20.40 13.09
N SER A 37 -9.55 20.11 12.38
CA SER A 37 -8.96 21.00 11.36
C SER A 37 -9.61 20.87 9.98
N CYS A 38 -10.10 19.68 9.63
CA CYS A 38 -10.88 19.42 8.43
C CYS A 38 -11.90 18.30 8.68
N PRO A 39 -13.01 18.57 9.39
CA PRO A 39 -13.97 17.55 9.79
C PRO A 39 -14.61 16.78 8.62
N LYS A 40 -14.59 17.37 7.42
CA LYS A 40 -15.14 16.79 6.19
C LYS A 40 -14.10 16.06 5.32
N ALA A 41 -12.83 15.99 5.73
CA ALA A 41 -11.74 15.44 4.90
C ALA A 41 -12.08 14.06 4.34
N GLU A 42 -12.35 13.08 5.20
CA GLU A 42 -12.63 11.70 4.77
C GLU A 42 -13.92 11.59 3.95
N ALA A 43 -14.96 12.36 4.29
CA ALA A 43 -16.20 12.38 3.53
C ALA A 43 -15.99 12.90 2.10
N VAL A 44 -15.21 13.98 1.94
CA VAL A 44 -14.88 14.53 0.61
C VAL A 44 -14.06 13.54 -0.22
N VAL A 45 -13.09 12.86 0.39
CA VAL A 45 -12.32 11.80 -0.31
C VAL A 45 -13.26 10.68 -0.77
N LYS A 46 -14.10 10.18 0.13
CA LYS A 46 -15.06 9.11 -0.16
C LYS A 46 -16.02 9.49 -1.29
N ASP A 47 -16.57 10.70 -1.28
CA ASP A 47 -17.51 11.17 -2.32
C ASP A 47 -16.84 11.22 -3.71
N VAL A 48 -15.60 11.71 -3.78
CA VAL A 48 -14.85 11.74 -5.04
C VAL A 48 -14.56 10.33 -5.53
N ILE A 49 -14.15 9.41 -4.65
CA ILE A 49 -13.88 8.03 -5.01
C ILE A 49 -15.15 7.29 -5.45
N HIS A 50 -16.27 7.48 -4.76
CA HIS A 50 -17.56 6.91 -5.17
C HIS A 50 -17.93 7.33 -6.61
N GLN A 51 -17.80 8.62 -6.94
CA GLN A 51 -18.03 9.13 -8.30
C GLN A 51 -17.09 8.49 -9.33
N VAL A 52 -15.80 8.36 -9.00
CA VAL A 52 -14.80 7.75 -9.90
C VAL A 52 -15.10 6.27 -10.13
N MET A 53 -15.40 5.53 -9.06
CA MET A 53 -15.63 4.08 -9.11
C MET A 53 -16.95 3.73 -9.80
N SER A 54 -17.97 4.60 -9.74
CA SER A 54 -19.22 4.42 -10.49
C SER A 54 -19.03 4.41 -12.02
N VAL A 55 -17.98 5.07 -12.52
CA VAL A 55 -17.67 5.17 -13.95
C VAL A 55 -16.52 4.24 -14.35
N ALA A 56 -15.50 4.12 -13.51
CA ALA A 56 -14.25 3.45 -13.82
C ALA A 56 -13.81 2.47 -12.71
N PRO A 57 -14.60 1.41 -12.41
CA PRO A 57 -14.30 0.47 -11.33
C PRO A 57 -12.94 -0.25 -11.50
N SER A 58 -12.43 -0.32 -12.74
CA SER A 58 -11.10 -0.88 -13.02
C SER A 58 -9.94 -0.11 -12.35
N LEU A 59 -10.17 1.11 -11.86
CA LEU A 59 -9.18 1.92 -11.16
C LEU A 59 -8.95 1.46 -9.71
N GLY A 60 -9.82 0.63 -9.13
CA GLY A 60 -9.66 0.20 -7.73
C GLY A 60 -8.35 -0.54 -7.47
N GLY A 61 -8.00 -1.52 -8.32
CA GLY A 61 -6.72 -2.23 -8.21
C GLY A 61 -5.49 -1.31 -8.27
N PRO A 62 -5.35 -0.48 -9.33
CA PRO A 62 -4.25 0.50 -9.42
C PRO A 62 -4.19 1.50 -8.26
N LEU A 63 -5.32 2.01 -7.76
CA LEU A 63 -5.35 2.96 -6.65
C LEU A 63 -4.98 2.31 -5.31
N LEU A 64 -5.42 1.07 -5.07
CA LEU A 64 -4.96 0.27 -3.93
C LEU A 64 -3.45 0.01 -4.01
N ARG A 65 -2.96 -0.40 -5.19
CA ARG A 65 -1.54 -0.63 -5.46
C ARG A 65 -0.68 0.61 -5.23
N MET A 66 -1.22 1.80 -5.50
CA MET A 66 -0.50 3.07 -5.28
C MET A 66 -0.10 3.26 -3.82
N HIS A 67 -0.95 2.87 -2.87
CA HIS A 67 -0.60 2.97 -1.45
C HIS A 67 0.52 1.99 -1.05
N PHE A 68 0.48 0.76 -1.56
CA PHE A 68 1.58 -0.20 -1.37
C PHE A 68 2.90 0.35 -1.95
N HIS A 69 2.86 0.90 -3.16
CA HIS A 69 4.05 1.44 -3.82
C HIS A 69 4.63 2.65 -3.10
N ASP A 70 3.79 3.53 -2.59
CA ASP A 70 4.20 4.68 -1.77
C ASP A 70 4.87 4.17 -0.49
N CYS A 71 4.18 3.36 0.31
CA CYS A 71 4.69 2.88 1.59
C CYS A 71 6.00 2.11 1.53
N PHE A 72 6.29 1.42 0.42
CA PHE A 72 7.50 0.62 0.30
C PHE A 72 8.73 1.42 -0.14
N VAL A 73 8.58 2.64 -0.66
CA VAL A 73 9.69 3.51 -1.05
C VAL A 73 9.67 4.75 -0.15
N ARG A 74 10.69 4.92 0.71
CA ARG A 74 10.77 6.00 1.72
C ARG A 74 9.64 6.07 2.76
N GLY A 75 8.73 5.11 2.77
CA GLY A 75 7.59 5.11 3.68
C GLY A 75 6.35 5.74 3.06
N CYS A 76 5.25 5.76 3.79
CA CYS A 76 4.01 6.33 3.27
C CYS A 76 4.06 7.87 3.36
N ASP A 77 4.85 8.51 2.50
CA ASP A 77 5.12 9.95 2.50
C ASP A 77 4.64 10.64 1.22
N GLY A 78 3.96 9.94 0.32
CA GLY A 78 3.49 10.48 -0.95
C GLY A 78 4.62 10.81 -1.93
N SER A 79 5.85 10.36 -1.70
CA SER A 79 7.00 10.54 -2.61
C SER A 79 6.70 10.02 -4.01
N LEU A 80 5.99 8.89 -4.12
CA LEU A 80 5.50 8.32 -5.37
C LEU A 80 4.69 9.29 -6.24
N LEU A 81 4.08 10.32 -5.64
CA LEU A 81 3.24 11.28 -6.35
C LEU A 81 4.04 12.40 -7.02
N LEU A 82 5.32 12.61 -6.69
CA LEU A 82 6.12 13.68 -7.28
C LEU A 82 6.44 13.40 -8.76
N ASP A 83 6.36 14.44 -9.58
CA ASP A 83 6.85 14.43 -10.96
C ASP A 83 8.31 14.87 -11.02
N SER A 84 9.04 14.37 -12.01
CA SER A 84 10.40 14.80 -12.32
C SER A 84 10.51 15.28 -13.76
N PRO A 85 11.01 16.51 -14.03
CA PRO A 85 11.22 16.99 -15.40
C PRO A 85 12.30 16.19 -16.13
N THR A 86 13.19 15.51 -15.40
CA THR A 86 14.28 14.67 -15.95
C THR A 86 13.94 13.19 -15.99
N LYS A 87 12.69 12.81 -15.69
CA LYS A 87 12.22 11.42 -15.60
C LYS A 87 12.99 10.54 -14.61
N GLN A 88 13.31 11.12 -13.46
CA GLN A 88 14.05 10.45 -12.38
C GLN A 88 13.22 10.22 -11.12
N ALA A 89 11.92 10.55 -11.15
CA ALA A 89 11.02 10.28 -10.03
C ALA A 89 10.62 8.80 -10.00
N GLU A 90 10.07 8.36 -8.88
CA GLU A 90 9.59 6.98 -8.74
C GLU A 90 8.55 6.62 -9.80
N LYS A 91 7.69 7.56 -10.22
CA LYS A 91 6.72 7.36 -11.31
C LYS A 91 7.36 6.83 -12.60
N ASP A 92 8.60 7.21 -12.88
CA ASP A 92 9.32 6.84 -14.09
C ASP A 92 10.00 5.47 -13.99
N ALA A 93 10.12 4.91 -12.78
CA ALA A 93 10.72 3.61 -12.56
C ALA A 93 9.87 2.47 -13.15
N ILE A 94 10.53 1.42 -13.64
CA ILE A 94 9.90 0.29 -14.34
C ILE A 94 8.67 -0.28 -13.60
N PRO A 95 8.67 -0.51 -12.27
CA PRO A 95 7.49 -1.03 -11.57
C PRO A 95 6.28 -0.09 -11.61
N ASN A 96 6.52 1.22 -11.73
CA ASN A 96 5.50 2.28 -11.68
C ASN A 96 4.98 2.70 -13.06
N GLN A 97 5.65 2.33 -14.15
CA GLN A 97 5.16 2.59 -15.51
C GLN A 97 3.81 1.92 -15.82
N THR A 98 3.43 0.91 -15.02
CA THR A 98 2.13 0.23 -15.10
C THR A 98 1.09 0.78 -14.10
N LEU A 99 1.51 1.65 -13.19
CA LEU A 99 0.63 2.27 -12.21
C LEU A 99 -0.16 3.40 -12.87
N ARG A 100 -1.45 3.49 -12.56
CA ARG A 100 -2.37 4.49 -13.13
C ARG A 100 -3.31 5.02 -12.06
N GLY A 101 -3.88 6.21 -12.29
CA GLY A 101 -4.81 6.84 -11.36
C GLY A 101 -4.24 8.03 -10.59
N TYR A 102 -3.02 8.50 -10.92
CA TYR A 102 -2.43 9.69 -10.29
C TYR A 102 -3.34 10.92 -10.37
N GLN A 103 -4.02 11.11 -11.50
CA GLN A 103 -4.98 12.21 -11.70
C GLN A 103 -6.21 12.11 -10.78
N ILE A 104 -6.53 10.92 -10.28
CA ILE A 104 -7.60 10.75 -9.29
C ILE A 104 -7.15 11.29 -7.94
N ILE A 105 -5.90 11.06 -7.55
CA ILE A 105 -5.30 11.66 -6.35
C ILE A 105 -5.33 13.19 -6.46
N ASP A 106 -4.97 13.75 -7.62
CA ASP A 106 -5.04 15.21 -7.84
C ASP A 106 -6.47 15.75 -7.77
N ARG A 107 -7.45 15.01 -8.31
CA ARG A 107 -8.88 15.37 -8.20
C ARG A 107 -9.35 15.37 -6.75
N VAL A 108 -8.99 14.34 -5.99
CA VAL A 108 -9.29 14.27 -4.55
C VAL A 108 -8.63 15.43 -3.81
N LYS A 109 -7.34 15.67 -4.07
CA LYS A 109 -6.59 16.76 -3.45
C LYS A 109 -7.22 18.12 -3.73
N THR A 110 -7.63 18.36 -4.97
CA THR A 110 -8.32 19.60 -5.36
C THR A 110 -9.61 19.80 -4.58
N ALA A 111 -10.43 18.75 -4.43
CA ALA A 111 -11.67 18.81 -3.67
C ALA A 111 -11.42 19.05 -2.17
N VAL A 112 -10.40 18.39 -1.61
CA VAL A 112 -10.01 18.55 -0.21
C VAL A 112 -9.44 19.94 0.06
N GLU A 113 -8.56 20.47 -0.80
CA GLU A 113 -8.04 21.83 -0.67
C GLU A 113 -9.13 22.90 -0.78
N LYS A 114 -10.18 22.66 -1.58
CA LYS A 114 -11.35 23.55 -1.62
C LYS A 114 -12.12 23.54 -0.29
N ALA A 115 -12.17 22.39 0.39
CA ALA A 115 -12.89 22.25 1.65
C ALA A 115 -12.07 22.73 2.86
N CYS A 116 -10.77 22.47 2.86
CA CYS A 116 -9.85 22.79 3.95
C CYS A 116 -8.42 23.05 3.41
N PRO A 117 -8.14 24.30 2.99
CA PRO A 117 -6.87 24.65 2.35
C PRO A 117 -5.65 24.36 3.23
N GLY A 118 -4.67 23.65 2.69
CA GLY A 118 -3.37 23.40 3.32
C GLY A 118 -3.39 22.51 4.55
N VAL A 119 -4.46 21.71 4.75
CA VAL A 119 -4.62 20.89 5.96
C VAL A 119 -4.22 19.43 5.75
N VAL A 120 -4.71 18.79 4.68
CA VAL A 120 -4.61 17.33 4.50
C VAL A 120 -3.45 16.99 3.57
N SER A 121 -2.54 16.10 4.00
CA SER A 121 -1.40 15.68 3.17
C SER A 121 -1.83 14.80 1.99
N CYS A 122 -1.00 14.76 0.95
CA CYS A 122 -1.23 13.83 -0.16
C CYS A 122 -1.00 12.37 0.26
N ALA A 123 -0.05 12.11 1.17
CA ALA A 123 0.15 10.78 1.76
C ALA A 123 -1.12 10.24 2.44
N ASP A 124 -1.81 11.06 3.24
CA ASP A 124 -3.08 10.64 3.85
C ASP A 124 -4.21 10.46 2.83
N ILE A 125 -4.23 11.26 1.75
CA ILE A 125 -5.17 11.05 0.65
C ILE A 125 -4.95 9.67 0.01
N VAL A 126 -3.70 9.27 -0.27
CA VAL A 126 -3.42 7.94 -0.85
C VAL A 126 -3.91 6.82 0.06
N ALA A 127 -3.69 6.93 1.37
CA ALA A 127 -4.16 5.95 2.35
C ALA A 127 -5.71 5.86 2.42
N LEU A 128 -6.39 7.01 2.43
CA LEU A 128 -7.86 7.07 2.44
C LEU A 128 -8.46 6.52 1.14
N VAL A 129 -7.89 6.90 -0.01
CA VAL A 129 -8.30 6.40 -1.32
C VAL A 129 -8.17 4.89 -1.40
N ALA A 130 -7.09 4.31 -0.90
CA ALA A 130 -6.91 2.85 -0.86
C ALA A 130 -8.01 2.14 -0.07
N ARG A 131 -8.46 2.71 1.06
CA ARG A 131 -9.60 2.19 1.82
C ARG A 131 -10.90 2.31 1.03
N ASP A 132 -11.17 3.49 0.50
CA ASP A 132 -12.44 3.78 -0.17
C ASP A 132 -12.62 2.93 -1.43
N VAL A 133 -11.57 2.68 -2.23
CA VAL A 133 -11.70 1.81 -3.41
C VAL A 133 -11.96 0.34 -3.06
N VAL A 134 -11.44 -0.16 -1.94
CA VAL A 134 -11.74 -1.52 -1.48
C VAL A 134 -13.21 -1.62 -1.07
N VAL A 135 -13.73 -0.62 -0.36
CA VAL A 135 -15.15 -0.55 0.02
C VAL A 135 -16.07 -0.48 -1.19
N GLU A 136 -15.77 0.37 -2.18
CA GLU A 136 -16.54 0.48 -3.43
C GLU A 136 -16.54 -0.85 -4.22
N LEU A 137 -15.52 -1.69 -4.04
CA LEU A 137 -15.43 -3.03 -4.63
C LEU A 137 -15.92 -4.13 -3.68
N ARG A 138 -16.79 -3.81 -2.72
CA ARG A 138 -17.47 -4.74 -1.77
C ARG A 138 -16.59 -5.33 -0.68
N GLY A 139 -15.36 -4.85 -0.51
CA GLY A 139 -14.55 -5.17 0.66
C GLY A 139 -15.06 -4.49 1.94
N LEU A 140 -14.53 -4.91 3.09
CA LEU A 140 -14.83 -4.24 4.35
C LEU A 140 -13.99 -2.96 4.51
N SER A 141 -14.61 -1.96 5.14
CA SER A 141 -13.91 -0.76 5.59
C SER A 141 -13.00 -1.08 6.77
N TRP A 142 -11.96 -0.27 6.95
CA TRP A 142 -11.17 -0.18 8.16
C TRP A 142 -10.95 1.27 8.56
N ASP A 143 -10.57 1.49 9.81
CA ASP A 143 -10.23 2.80 10.32
C ASP A 143 -8.82 3.19 9.86
N VAL A 144 -8.73 4.22 9.02
CA VAL A 144 -7.45 4.72 8.52
C VAL A 144 -6.89 5.71 9.54
N GLU A 145 -5.73 5.41 10.08
CA GLU A 145 -4.97 6.40 10.84
C GLU A 145 -4.41 7.44 9.88
N THR A 146 -4.61 8.72 10.18
CA THR A 146 -4.14 9.87 9.41
C THR A 146 -3.21 10.74 10.26
N GLY A 147 -2.55 11.72 9.64
CA GLY A 147 -1.51 12.57 10.22
C GLY A 147 -0.14 12.42 9.55
N ARG A 148 -0.06 11.71 8.41
CA ARG A 148 1.17 11.63 7.61
C ARG A 148 1.47 12.99 7.01
N ARG A 149 2.75 13.23 6.73
CA ARG A 149 3.23 14.42 6.02
C ARG A 149 3.91 14.01 4.72
N ASP A 150 3.93 14.96 3.79
CA ASP A 150 4.45 14.75 2.46
C ASP A 150 5.97 14.86 2.42
N GLY A 151 6.62 13.85 1.83
CA GLY A 151 8.03 13.84 1.49
C GLY A 151 8.36 14.83 0.36
N ARG A 152 9.64 15.16 0.24
CA ARG A 152 10.15 16.14 -0.73
C ARG A 152 11.12 15.54 -1.75
N ILE A 153 11.32 14.22 -1.69
CA ILE A 153 12.29 13.48 -2.51
C ILE A 153 11.54 12.32 -3.15
N SER A 154 11.75 12.12 -4.44
CA SER A 154 11.33 10.93 -5.17
C SER A 154 12.44 10.51 -6.12
N ASN A 155 12.78 9.23 -6.12
CA ASN A 155 13.92 8.72 -6.87
C ASN A 155 13.65 7.33 -7.46
N ALA A 156 13.71 7.23 -8.80
CA ALA A 156 13.47 6.00 -9.54
C ALA A 156 14.39 4.83 -9.12
N THR A 157 15.63 5.11 -8.70
CA THR A 157 16.58 4.05 -8.31
C THR A 157 16.20 3.38 -7.00
N GLU A 158 15.54 4.11 -6.10
CA GLU A 158 15.07 3.58 -4.82
C GLU A 158 13.87 2.65 -5.01
N THR A 159 13.06 2.89 -6.05
CA THR A 159 11.91 2.02 -6.39
C THR A 159 12.35 0.58 -6.69
N VAL A 160 13.37 0.40 -7.53
CA VAL A 160 13.82 -0.93 -7.98
C VAL A 160 14.40 -1.76 -6.83
N GLY A 161 15.03 -1.11 -5.85
CA GLY A 161 15.60 -1.78 -4.68
C GLY A 161 14.58 -2.17 -3.61
N ASN A 162 13.41 -1.50 -3.57
CA ASN A 162 12.43 -1.67 -2.50
C ASN A 162 11.15 -2.40 -2.93
N LEU A 163 10.74 -2.34 -4.20
CA LEU A 163 9.54 -3.01 -4.69
C LEU A 163 9.82 -4.44 -5.14
N PHE A 164 8.86 -5.34 -4.90
CA PHE A 164 8.97 -6.74 -5.27
C PHE A 164 8.61 -6.96 -6.74
N ARG A 165 9.37 -7.84 -7.38
CA ARG A 165 9.05 -8.34 -8.72
C ARG A 165 7.96 -9.41 -8.64
N PRO A 166 7.10 -9.53 -9.67
CA PRO A 166 6.15 -10.64 -9.76
C PRO A 166 6.83 -12.02 -9.84
N THR A 167 8.14 -12.05 -10.13
CA THR A 167 9.00 -13.25 -10.16
C THR A 167 9.67 -13.56 -8.81
N ALA A 168 9.41 -12.79 -7.76
CA ALA A 168 10.06 -12.98 -6.46
C ALA A 168 9.74 -14.35 -5.84
N ASN A 169 10.74 -14.98 -5.23
CA ASN A 169 10.57 -16.21 -4.45
C ASN A 169 10.14 -15.90 -3.00
N ILE A 170 9.73 -16.93 -2.26
CA ILE A 170 9.18 -16.76 -0.92
C ILE A 170 10.18 -16.17 0.09
N SER A 171 11.48 -16.49 -0.04
CA SER A 171 12.53 -15.94 0.82
C SER A 171 12.72 -14.43 0.61
N THR A 172 12.74 -13.98 -0.65
CA THR A 172 12.78 -12.56 -0.99
C THR A 172 11.58 -11.81 -0.44
N LEU A 173 10.37 -12.38 -0.56
CA LEU A 173 9.14 -11.79 -0.05
C LEU A 173 9.19 -11.68 1.48
N VAL A 174 9.38 -12.79 2.19
CA VAL A 174 9.40 -12.80 3.67
C VAL A 174 10.45 -11.83 4.23
N ASN A 175 11.68 -11.86 3.72
CA ASN A 175 12.75 -10.98 4.21
C ASN A 175 12.48 -9.50 3.87
N GLY A 176 11.95 -9.20 2.69
CA GLY A 176 11.65 -7.83 2.30
C GLY A 176 10.52 -7.21 3.11
N TRP A 177 9.46 -7.97 3.38
CA TRP A 177 8.34 -7.52 4.22
C TRP A 177 8.78 -7.30 5.67
N ALA A 178 9.60 -8.21 6.21
CA ALA A 178 10.19 -8.06 7.54
C ALA A 178 11.04 -6.78 7.67
N ARG A 179 11.80 -6.40 6.64
CA ARG A 179 12.56 -5.13 6.63
C ARG A 179 11.68 -3.88 6.69
N LYS A 180 10.42 -3.99 6.27
CA LYS A 180 9.40 -2.93 6.41
C LYS A 180 8.57 -3.05 7.69
N GLY A 181 8.99 -3.93 8.62
CA GLY A 181 8.29 -4.14 9.88
C GLY A 181 6.97 -4.91 9.75
N LEU A 182 6.75 -5.58 8.61
CA LEU A 182 5.54 -6.38 8.36
C LEU A 182 5.79 -7.87 8.58
N SER A 183 4.79 -8.55 9.13
CA SER A 183 4.85 -9.98 9.44
C SER A 183 4.66 -10.87 8.20
N VAL A 184 4.94 -12.17 8.35
CA VAL A 184 4.63 -13.18 7.33
C VAL A 184 3.12 -13.26 7.06
N LYS A 185 2.30 -13.06 8.10
CA LYS A 185 0.84 -12.91 7.95
C LYS A 185 0.48 -11.68 7.11
N ASP A 186 1.10 -10.52 7.36
CA ASP A 186 0.83 -9.31 6.57
C ASP A 186 1.15 -9.53 5.08
N LEU A 187 2.24 -10.24 4.76
CA LEU A 187 2.59 -10.63 3.39
C LEU A 187 1.46 -11.39 2.69
N VAL A 188 0.96 -12.47 3.28
CA VAL A 188 -0.08 -13.30 2.62
C VAL A 188 -1.45 -12.62 2.59
N VAL A 189 -1.76 -11.83 3.62
CA VAL A 189 -3.00 -11.06 3.71
C VAL A 189 -3.01 -9.97 2.62
N LEU A 190 -1.97 -9.16 2.53
CA LEU A 190 -1.91 -8.05 1.58
C LEU A 190 -1.68 -8.50 0.14
N SER A 191 -1.08 -9.68 -0.07
CA SER A 191 -1.10 -10.35 -1.40
C SER A 191 -2.53 -10.63 -1.87
N GLY A 192 -3.49 -10.77 -0.94
CA GLY A 192 -4.92 -10.85 -1.24
C GLY A 192 -5.48 -9.66 -2.00
N GLY A 193 -4.79 -8.51 -2.03
CA GLY A 193 -5.14 -7.38 -2.89
C GLY A 193 -5.15 -7.71 -4.39
N HIS A 194 -4.46 -8.79 -4.80
CA HIS A 194 -4.52 -9.32 -6.17
C HIS A 194 -5.89 -9.92 -6.56
N THR A 195 -6.85 -9.99 -5.63
CA THR A 195 -8.27 -10.30 -5.92
C THR A 195 -8.93 -9.27 -6.86
N ILE A 196 -8.43 -8.03 -6.92
CA ILE A 196 -8.92 -6.99 -7.83
C ILE A 196 -7.86 -6.51 -8.84
N GLY A 197 -8.30 -6.22 -10.06
CA GLY A 197 -7.49 -5.59 -11.10
C GLY A 197 -6.92 -6.55 -12.14
N THR A 198 -5.99 -6.02 -12.92
CA THR A 198 -5.43 -6.69 -14.12
C THR A 198 -3.93 -6.55 -14.15
N SER A 199 -3.26 -7.47 -14.83
CA SER A 199 -1.83 -7.42 -15.09
C SER A 199 -1.51 -7.53 -16.57
N HIS A 200 -0.40 -6.93 -16.99
CA HIS A 200 0.14 -7.11 -18.32
C HIS A 200 0.81 -8.49 -18.43
N CYS A 201 0.71 -9.13 -19.61
CA CYS A 201 1.38 -10.41 -19.89
C CYS A 201 2.87 -10.39 -19.55
N SER A 202 3.55 -9.25 -19.72
CA SER A 202 4.97 -9.04 -19.37
C SER A 202 5.32 -9.43 -17.93
N SER A 203 4.36 -9.35 -17.00
CA SER A 203 4.59 -9.62 -15.59
C SER A 203 4.67 -11.11 -15.25
N PHE A 204 4.22 -12.00 -16.14
CA PHE A 204 4.18 -13.45 -15.91
C PHE A 204 4.53 -14.30 -17.15
N ASN A 205 4.91 -13.69 -18.28
CA ASN A 205 5.26 -14.38 -19.53
C ASN A 205 6.37 -15.43 -19.32
N GLU A 206 7.35 -15.13 -18.46
CA GLU A 206 8.44 -16.03 -18.09
C GLU A 206 7.90 -17.37 -17.55
N ARG A 207 6.82 -17.35 -16.75
CA ARG A 207 6.18 -18.57 -16.23
C ARG A 207 5.54 -19.42 -17.32
N LEU A 208 5.13 -18.82 -18.44
CA LEU A 208 4.44 -19.54 -19.52
C LEU A 208 5.40 -20.19 -20.51
N TYR A 209 6.58 -19.58 -20.72
CA TYR A 209 7.44 -19.92 -21.85
C TYR A 209 8.93 -20.09 -21.52
N ASN A 210 9.45 -19.55 -20.42
CA ASN A 210 10.89 -19.59 -20.16
C ASN A 210 11.28 -19.63 -18.67
N PHE A 211 10.57 -20.42 -17.86
CA PHE A 211 10.64 -20.39 -16.39
C PHE A 211 12.04 -20.73 -15.84
N THR A 212 12.79 -21.63 -16.48
CA THR A 212 14.18 -21.96 -16.06
C THR A 212 15.25 -21.38 -16.99
N GLY A 213 14.87 -20.53 -17.95
CA GLY A 213 15.77 -20.05 -19.00
C GLY A 213 16.02 -21.05 -20.15
N LYS A 214 15.33 -22.21 -20.14
CA LYS A 214 15.49 -23.29 -21.12
C LYS A 214 14.28 -23.49 -22.04
N GLY A 215 13.36 -22.52 -22.12
CA GLY A 215 12.17 -22.63 -22.96
C GLY A 215 11.07 -23.54 -22.40
N ASN A 216 10.88 -23.55 -21.08
CA ASN A 216 9.89 -24.38 -20.38
C ASN A 216 8.89 -23.54 -19.57
N ALA A 217 7.72 -24.10 -19.30
CA ALA A 217 6.74 -23.48 -18.41
C ALA A 217 7.02 -23.78 -16.93
N ASP A 218 6.44 -22.98 -16.04
CA ASP A 218 6.49 -23.15 -14.59
C ASP A 218 5.71 -24.41 -14.17
N PRO A 219 6.36 -25.45 -13.60
CA PRO A 219 5.67 -26.68 -13.21
C PRO A 219 4.72 -26.48 -12.02
N ARG A 220 4.78 -25.34 -11.33
CA ARG A 220 3.89 -24.99 -10.22
C ARG A 220 2.63 -24.26 -10.68
N LEU A 221 2.47 -24.01 -11.98
CA LEU A 221 1.25 -23.44 -12.56
C LEU A 221 0.34 -24.57 -13.04
N ASP A 222 -0.93 -24.53 -12.65
CA ASP A 222 -1.95 -25.47 -13.13
C ASP A 222 -1.99 -25.52 -14.67
N SER A 223 -1.94 -26.72 -15.26
CA SER A 223 -1.75 -26.89 -16.70
C SER A 223 -2.94 -26.37 -17.52
N GLU A 224 -4.18 -26.60 -17.09
CA GLU A 224 -5.36 -26.07 -17.75
C GLU A 224 -5.39 -24.54 -17.71
N TYR A 225 -5.06 -23.96 -16.56
CA TYR A 225 -5.02 -22.51 -16.42
C TYR A 225 -3.88 -21.90 -17.25
N MET A 226 -2.71 -22.53 -17.28
CA MET A 226 -1.59 -22.16 -18.13
C MET A 226 -2.01 -22.10 -19.61
N GLU A 227 -2.70 -23.12 -20.12
CA GLU A 227 -3.14 -23.12 -21.52
C GLU A 227 -4.14 -21.98 -21.79
N LYS A 228 -5.05 -21.68 -20.87
CA LYS A 228 -5.93 -20.50 -20.96
C LYS A 228 -5.15 -19.18 -20.99
N LEU A 229 -4.06 -19.07 -20.23
CA LEU A 229 -3.19 -17.90 -20.24
C LEU A 229 -2.43 -17.79 -21.57
N LYS A 230 -1.91 -18.88 -22.15
CA LYS A 230 -1.24 -18.89 -23.45
C LYS A 230 -2.15 -18.53 -24.63
N LEU A 231 -3.46 -18.77 -24.50
CA LEU A 231 -4.44 -18.28 -25.48
C LEU A 231 -4.45 -16.74 -25.54
N LYS A 232 -4.31 -16.07 -24.39
CA LYS A 232 -4.30 -14.60 -24.27
C LYS A 232 -2.91 -13.99 -24.49
N CYS A 233 -1.89 -14.56 -23.86
CA CYS A 233 -0.52 -14.03 -23.83
C CYS A 233 0.39 -14.84 -24.74
N LYS A 234 0.72 -14.31 -25.92
CA LYS A 234 1.70 -14.94 -26.82
C LYS A 234 3.15 -14.75 -26.31
N PRO A 235 4.12 -15.57 -26.75
CA PRO A 235 5.53 -15.35 -26.42
C PRO A 235 5.95 -13.92 -26.75
N GLY A 236 6.56 -13.22 -25.79
CA GLY A 236 7.01 -11.83 -25.97
C GLY A 236 5.92 -10.75 -25.86
N ASP A 237 4.65 -11.09 -25.63
CA ASP A 237 3.57 -10.11 -25.45
C ASP A 237 3.80 -9.24 -24.20
N GLN A 238 3.90 -7.93 -24.42
CA GLN A 238 4.13 -6.94 -23.37
C GLN A 238 2.88 -6.14 -22.95
N LYS A 239 1.80 -6.18 -23.75
CA LYS A 239 0.71 -5.18 -23.67
C LYS A 239 -0.63 -5.78 -23.28
N THR A 240 -0.89 -7.03 -23.62
CA THR A 240 -2.19 -7.64 -23.34
C THR A 240 -2.44 -7.69 -21.83
N LEU A 241 -3.65 -7.26 -21.43
CA LEU A 241 -4.10 -7.29 -20.05
C LEU A 241 -4.85 -8.59 -19.76
N VAL A 242 -4.57 -9.15 -18.59
CA VAL A 242 -5.25 -10.34 -18.04
C VAL A 242 -5.74 -10.03 -16.64
N GLU A 243 -6.93 -10.53 -16.32
CA GLU A 243 -7.52 -10.47 -14.97
C GLU A 243 -6.61 -11.21 -13.98
N MET A 244 -6.29 -10.57 -12.85
CA MET A 244 -5.48 -11.22 -11.80
C MET A 244 -6.28 -12.29 -11.05
N ASP A 245 -7.60 -12.07 -10.94
CA ASP A 245 -8.58 -13.00 -10.40
C ASP A 245 -9.68 -13.26 -11.45
N PRO A 246 -9.50 -14.26 -12.34
CA PRO A 246 -10.42 -14.49 -13.44
C PRO A 246 -11.85 -14.76 -12.96
N GLY A 247 -12.78 -13.90 -13.39
CA GLY A 247 -14.19 -13.96 -12.99
C GLY A 247 -14.57 -13.12 -11.76
N SER A 248 -13.61 -12.72 -10.92
CA SER A 248 -13.88 -11.85 -9.76
C SER A 248 -13.05 -10.56 -9.68
N PHE A 249 -12.20 -10.25 -10.66
CA PHE A 249 -11.27 -9.10 -10.64
C PHE A 249 -11.84 -7.68 -10.41
N LYS A 250 -13.17 -7.52 -10.33
CA LYS A 250 -13.87 -6.27 -9.98
C LYS A 250 -14.60 -6.35 -8.64
N THR A 251 -14.40 -7.41 -7.89
CA THR A 251 -14.97 -7.64 -6.56
C THR A 251 -13.81 -7.94 -5.63
N PHE A 252 -13.73 -7.26 -4.51
CA PHE A 252 -12.76 -7.56 -3.48
C PHE A 252 -13.29 -8.73 -2.64
N ASP A 253 -12.76 -9.94 -2.85
CA ASP A 253 -13.21 -11.15 -2.17
C ASP A 253 -12.10 -12.21 -2.00
N GLU A 254 -12.45 -13.38 -1.43
CA GLU A 254 -11.53 -14.49 -1.17
C GLU A 254 -11.22 -15.38 -2.39
N SER A 255 -11.71 -15.07 -3.60
CA SER A 255 -11.47 -15.87 -4.81
C SER A 255 -9.97 -16.03 -5.09
N TYR A 256 -9.17 -15.00 -4.86
CA TYR A 256 -7.71 -15.04 -4.94
C TYR A 256 -7.11 -16.25 -4.20
N TYR A 257 -7.50 -16.48 -2.94
CA TYR A 257 -6.98 -17.60 -2.15
C TYR A 257 -7.44 -18.95 -2.69
N THR A 258 -8.67 -19.01 -3.21
CA THR A 258 -9.20 -20.19 -3.91
C THR A 258 -8.40 -20.51 -5.17
N LEU A 259 -8.00 -19.49 -5.94
CA LEU A 259 -7.14 -19.67 -7.12
C LEU A 259 -5.73 -20.09 -6.72
N VAL A 260 -5.09 -19.41 -5.77
CA VAL A 260 -3.73 -19.74 -5.33
C VAL A 260 -3.65 -21.16 -4.79
N SER A 261 -4.60 -21.59 -3.94
CA SER A 261 -4.63 -22.97 -3.42
C SER A 261 -4.71 -24.04 -4.51
N LYS A 262 -5.28 -23.71 -5.68
CA LYS A 262 -5.38 -24.59 -6.84
C LYS A 262 -4.22 -24.43 -7.82
N ARG A 263 -3.12 -23.77 -7.43
CA ARG A 263 -1.97 -23.44 -8.31
C ARG A 263 -2.36 -22.55 -9.50
N ARG A 264 -3.38 -21.70 -9.31
CA ARG A 264 -3.91 -20.75 -10.29
C ARG A 264 -3.65 -19.29 -9.93
N GLY A 265 -2.69 -19.02 -9.04
CA GLY A 265 -2.16 -17.67 -8.82
C GLY A 265 -1.41 -17.18 -10.06
N LEU A 266 -1.64 -15.93 -10.47
CA LEU A 266 -1.13 -15.39 -11.75
C LEU A 266 0.39 -15.19 -11.70
N PHE A 267 0.90 -14.58 -10.63
CA PHE A 267 2.32 -14.29 -10.49
C PHE A 267 3.09 -15.45 -9.87
N GLN A 268 4.41 -15.45 -10.09
CA GLN A 268 5.28 -16.42 -9.44
C GLN A 268 5.31 -16.16 -7.93
N SER A 269 5.25 -14.88 -7.53
CA SER A 269 5.14 -14.45 -6.15
C SER A 269 3.88 -15.00 -5.47
N ASP A 270 2.75 -15.08 -6.18
CA ASP A 270 1.51 -15.66 -5.63
C ASP A 270 1.69 -17.17 -5.39
N ALA A 271 2.27 -17.88 -6.36
CA ALA A 271 2.57 -19.31 -6.23
C ALA A 271 3.60 -19.60 -5.12
N ALA A 272 4.57 -18.70 -4.92
CA ALA A 272 5.60 -18.82 -3.89
C ALA A 272 5.02 -18.80 -2.47
N LEU A 273 3.84 -18.20 -2.25
CA LEU A 273 3.16 -18.20 -0.95
C LEU A 273 2.77 -19.62 -0.49
N LEU A 274 2.73 -20.63 -1.36
CA LEU A 274 2.52 -22.02 -0.96
C LEU A 274 3.78 -22.70 -0.39
N GLU A 275 4.95 -22.09 -0.57
CA GLU A 275 6.26 -22.65 -0.18
C GLU A 275 6.64 -22.33 1.28
N ASN A 276 6.01 -21.34 1.91
CA ASN A 276 6.13 -21.07 3.34
C ASN A 276 4.91 -21.64 4.08
N LYS A 277 5.15 -22.30 5.22
CA LYS A 277 4.10 -22.97 5.99
C LYS A 277 3.01 -22.00 6.46
N GLU A 278 3.38 -20.86 7.03
CA GLU A 278 2.43 -19.89 7.60
C GLU A 278 1.55 -19.26 6.51
N THR A 279 2.17 -18.84 5.40
CA THR A 279 1.42 -18.27 4.26
C THR A 279 0.52 -19.31 3.60
N ARG A 280 0.99 -20.56 3.44
CA ARG A 280 0.18 -21.66 2.90
C ARG A 280 -1.01 -21.99 3.81
N ASP A 281 -0.78 -22.10 5.12
CA ASP A 281 -1.84 -22.39 6.09
C ASP A 281 -2.91 -21.29 6.06
N TYR A 282 -2.51 -20.02 5.92
CA TYR A 282 -3.44 -18.91 5.73
C TYR A 282 -4.26 -19.04 4.43
N ILE A 283 -3.61 -19.28 3.28
CA ILE A 283 -4.29 -19.46 1.98
C ILE A 283 -5.34 -20.57 2.07
N LEU A 284 -4.99 -21.73 2.61
CA LEU A 284 -5.90 -22.86 2.77
C LEU A 284 -7.04 -22.53 3.74
N SER A 285 -6.77 -21.72 4.76
CA SER A 285 -7.81 -21.28 5.70
C SER A 285 -8.84 -20.31 5.08
N GLN A 286 -8.51 -19.61 4.00
CA GLN A 286 -9.43 -18.67 3.32
C GLN A 286 -10.04 -19.26 2.03
N ALA A 287 -9.36 -20.21 1.38
CA ALA A 287 -9.83 -20.83 0.14
C ALA A 287 -11.23 -21.46 0.30
N GLY A 288 -12.13 -21.14 -0.63
CA GLY A 288 -13.50 -21.67 -0.67
C GLY A 288 -14.43 -21.13 0.42
N LYS A 289 -14.02 -20.14 1.20
CA LYS A 289 -14.88 -19.48 2.18
C LYS A 289 -15.60 -18.28 1.55
N SER A 290 -16.82 -18.04 2.03
CA SER A 290 -17.52 -16.76 1.88
C SER A 290 -17.56 -16.15 3.27
N PHE A 291 -16.94 -14.98 3.45
CA PHE A 291 -16.78 -14.30 4.76
C PHE A 291 -15.77 -14.99 5.71
N GLY A 292 -14.57 -15.25 5.20
CA GLY A 292 -13.42 -15.65 6.01
C GLY A 292 -12.86 -14.50 6.87
N SER A 293 -11.75 -14.75 7.58
CA SER A 293 -11.07 -13.69 8.35
C SER A 293 -10.36 -12.67 7.45
N PHE A 294 -10.22 -12.95 6.15
CA PHE A 294 -9.53 -12.14 5.15
C PHE A 294 -9.84 -10.66 5.26
N PHE A 295 -11.11 -10.25 5.17
CA PHE A 295 -11.44 -8.83 5.13
C PHE A 295 -10.98 -8.06 6.39
N LYS A 296 -11.15 -8.68 7.57
CA LYS A 296 -10.71 -8.10 8.83
C LYS A 296 -9.19 -8.07 8.92
N ASP A 297 -8.54 -9.17 8.56
CA ASP A 297 -7.08 -9.26 8.53
C ASP A 297 -6.49 -8.23 7.55
N PHE A 298 -7.12 -8.05 6.39
CA PHE A 298 -6.71 -7.09 5.36
C PHE A 298 -6.74 -5.66 5.88
N GLY A 299 -7.82 -5.27 6.57
CA GLY A 299 -7.89 -3.96 7.24
C GLY A 299 -6.75 -3.75 8.25
N VAL A 300 -6.46 -4.76 9.09
CA VAL A 300 -5.35 -4.70 10.06
C VAL A 300 -4.00 -4.56 9.36
N SER A 301 -3.74 -5.37 8.32
CA SER A 301 -2.49 -5.33 7.58
C SER A 301 -2.33 -4.04 6.76
N MET A 302 -3.43 -3.46 6.27
CA MET A 302 -3.41 -2.13 5.62
C MET A 302 -3.04 -1.02 6.60
N VAL A 303 -3.54 -1.07 7.85
CA VAL A 303 -3.11 -0.14 8.90
C VAL A 303 -1.63 -0.34 9.25
N ASN A 304 -1.16 -1.59 9.37
CA ASN A 304 0.25 -1.88 9.61
C ASN A 304 1.14 -1.32 8.48
N MET A 305 0.79 -1.59 7.22
CA MET A 305 1.50 -1.05 6.05
C MET A 305 1.47 0.47 6.02
N GLY A 306 0.34 1.08 6.36
CA GLY A 306 0.18 2.53 6.43
C GLY A 306 1.08 3.23 7.44
N ARG A 307 1.71 2.51 8.38
CA ARG A 307 2.62 3.07 9.40
C ARG A 307 4.08 3.06 8.99
N ILE A 308 4.41 2.49 7.83
CA ILE A 308 5.81 2.34 7.40
C ILE A 308 6.46 3.72 7.23
N GLU A 309 7.52 3.95 8.01
CA GLU A 309 8.49 5.05 7.86
C GLU A 309 7.84 6.45 7.66
N VAL A 310 6.68 6.69 8.28
CA VAL A 310 5.88 7.90 8.04
C VAL A 310 6.54 9.17 8.57
N LEU A 311 6.34 10.28 7.85
CA LEU A 311 6.68 11.62 8.32
C LEU A 311 5.54 12.19 9.15
N THR A 312 5.84 12.76 10.33
CA THR A 312 4.86 13.36 11.25
C THR A 312 5.38 14.66 11.85
N GLY A 313 4.51 15.39 12.56
CA GLY A 313 4.88 16.63 13.25
C GLY A 313 5.39 17.71 12.30
N LYS A 314 6.69 18.02 12.35
CA LYS A 314 7.33 19.04 11.49
C LYS A 314 8.16 18.43 10.35
N SER A 315 8.27 17.11 10.26
CA SER A 315 9.02 16.42 9.20
C SER A 315 8.19 16.40 7.91
N GLY A 316 8.77 16.84 6.79
CA GLY A 316 8.03 16.97 5.52
C GLY A 316 7.08 18.17 5.48
N GLU A 317 6.16 18.19 4.52
CA GLU A 317 5.23 19.30 4.27
C GLU A 317 3.77 18.84 4.12
N ILE A 318 2.85 19.79 3.90
CA ILE A 318 1.51 19.50 3.38
C ILE A 318 1.49 20.10 1.98
N ARG A 319 1.68 19.28 0.95
CA ARG A 319 1.71 19.76 -0.43
C ARG A 319 0.33 20.27 -0.83
N LYS A 320 0.26 21.40 -1.53
CA LYS A 320 -1.00 21.90 -2.13
C LYS A 320 -1.36 21.17 -3.41
N VAL A 321 -0.33 20.77 -4.18
CA VAL A 321 -0.44 20.00 -5.41
C VAL A 321 0.42 18.76 -5.25
N CYS A 322 -0.16 17.57 -5.36
CA CYS A 322 0.56 16.34 -5.00
C CYS A 322 1.73 16.02 -5.92
N SER A 323 1.73 16.53 -7.16
CA SER A 323 2.83 16.30 -8.11
C SER A 323 4.11 17.09 -7.88
N ARG A 324 4.13 18.04 -6.95
CA ARG A 324 5.31 18.89 -6.71
C ARG A 324 5.45 19.32 -5.26
N VAL A 325 6.68 19.57 -4.84
CA VAL A 325 6.97 20.23 -3.57
C VAL A 325 6.39 21.66 -3.56
N ASN A 326 6.07 22.18 -2.39
CA ASN A 326 5.53 23.55 -2.25
C ASN A 326 6.56 24.64 -2.57
#